data_AF-A0A8C5G9P6-F1
#
_entry.id   AF-A0A8C5G9P6-F1
#
_cell.length_a   1.000
_cell.length_b   1.000
_cell.length_c   1.000
_cell.angle_alpha   90.00
_cell.angle_beta   90.00
_cell.angle_gamma   90.00
#
_symmetry.space_group_name_H-M   'P 1'
#
loop_
_entity.id
_entity.type
_entity.pdbx_description
1 polymer ?
#
loop_
_entity_poly.entity_id
_entity_poly.type
_entity_poly.pdbx_seq_one_letter_code
_entity_poly.pdbx_strand_id
1 'polypeptide(L)'
;MASMFNPSLHKQRHQFVVDFIQRNKPKKVVDLGCGECSLLSRLKFRREIELLVGVDIDERKLRRKTLGLAPLSTDFLQPTFEQLRVELYHGSVLEKDARVRGFDLVTSIEVIEHLHLADVKCFSAVVFGYMAPKAVIISTPNSEFNPLLPGLSGFRHSDHKFEWTRAEFTSWALEACCHYGYEVEFTGVGRAPQGQQVGFCSQIAVFHRVRRENICNVPPGYDPEDEFSYTQLYSVNYPSLRDNNTLRRVLVSEVLYWTETLKNKWMEERSGDPGAEFSSWLAARGKQLHENQTTWQEYLEHPSDQCSTRALWDGEGYDHLPSAEHQQPFTLHSSLWVPLGFLCSCIPKVSSLSGSVEHLKLLLMDAPEVRLSVDGSAVIVNCLQQNDQNEKEVNDIEDTGSADACQFNSTAERVEDWEDEVYDEGSPCVKTSSGRV
;
A
#
# COMPACT_ATOMS: atom_id res chain seq x y z
N MET A 1 -11.22 -29.13 -14.87
CA MET A 1 -12.68 -29.03 -14.72
C MET A 1 -13.04 -27.55 -14.61
N ALA A 2 -14.27 -27.13 -14.93
CA ALA A 2 -14.67 -25.75 -14.64
C ALA A 2 -14.69 -25.57 -13.11
N SER A 3 -13.99 -24.56 -12.60
CA SER A 3 -13.99 -24.22 -11.17
C SER A 3 -15.44 -23.99 -10.70
N MET A 4 -15.85 -24.63 -9.61
CA MET A 4 -17.24 -24.55 -9.08
C MET A 4 -17.65 -23.10 -8.77
N PHE A 5 -16.67 -22.23 -8.53
CA PHE A 5 -16.88 -20.83 -8.21
C PHE A 5 -16.05 -19.93 -9.13
N ASN A 6 -16.68 -18.93 -9.73
CA ASN A 6 -15.99 -17.89 -10.48
C ASN A 6 -16.40 -16.50 -9.97
N PRO A 7 -15.48 -15.71 -9.36
CA PRO A 7 -14.08 -16.04 -9.07
C PRO A 7 -13.93 -17.14 -8.01
N SER A 8 -12.73 -17.70 -7.84
CA SER A 8 -12.46 -18.74 -6.83
C SER A 8 -12.81 -18.29 -5.40
N LEU A 9 -13.10 -19.26 -4.52
CA LEU A 9 -13.57 -18.99 -3.15
C LEU A 9 -12.61 -18.11 -2.34
N HIS A 10 -11.31 -18.41 -2.38
CA HIS A 10 -10.29 -17.60 -1.72
C HIS A 10 -10.33 -16.13 -2.20
N LYS A 11 -10.48 -15.89 -3.52
CA LYS A 11 -10.63 -14.53 -4.06
C LYS A 11 -11.91 -13.85 -3.55
N GLN A 12 -13.02 -14.58 -3.44
CA GLN A 12 -14.27 -14.05 -2.88
C GLN A 12 -14.12 -13.68 -1.39
N ARG A 13 -13.49 -14.52 -0.57
CA ARG A 13 -13.22 -14.23 0.86
C ARG A 13 -12.40 -12.95 1.01
N HIS A 14 -11.33 -12.81 0.22
CA HIS A 14 -10.50 -11.61 0.26
C HIS A 14 -11.25 -10.37 -0.27
N GLN A 15 -12.11 -10.54 -1.28
CA GLN A 15 -12.94 -9.45 -1.76
C GLN A 15 -13.92 -8.97 -0.68
N PHE A 16 -14.52 -9.89 0.07
CA PHE A 16 -15.41 -9.55 1.19
C PHE A 16 -14.71 -8.64 2.21
N VAL A 17 -13.46 -8.96 2.59
CA VAL A 17 -12.66 -8.12 3.49
C VAL A 17 -12.35 -6.76 2.87
N VAL A 18 -11.95 -6.71 1.60
CA VAL A 18 -11.70 -5.45 0.87
C VAL A 18 -12.94 -4.57 0.86
N ASP A 19 -14.11 -5.13 0.57
CA ASP A 19 -15.39 -4.40 0.54
C ASP A 19 -15.77 -3.89 1.93
N PHE A 20 -15.46 -4.66 2.99
CA PHE A 20 -15.66 -4.21 4.37
C PHE A 20 -14.76 -3.01 4.70
N ILE A 21 -13.47 -3.07 4.34
CA ILE A 21 -12.51 -1.99 4.57
C ILE A 21 -12.92 -0.73 3.80
N GLN A 22 -13.39 -0.86 2.56
CA GLN A 22 -13.93 0.26 1.78
C GLN A 22 -15.06 1.01 2.49
N ARG A 23 -15.97 0.26 3.11
CA ARG A 23 -17.15 0.81 3.77
C ARG A 23 -16.82 1.41 5.15
N ASN A 24 -15.93 0.76 5.90
CA ASN A 24 -15.69 1.08 7.32
C ASN A 24 -14.40 1.87 7.57
N LYS A 25 -13.50 1.94 6.58
CA LYS A 25 -12.24 2.71 6.60
C LYS A 25 -11.39 2.52 7.88
N PRO A 26 -11.11 1.27 8.32
CA PRO A 26 -10.25 1.03 9.48
C PRO A 26 -8.83 1.54 9.25
N LYS A 27 -8.20 2.10 10.29
CA LYS A 27 -6.81 2.61 10.26
C LYS A 27 -5.80 1.54 10.62
N LYS A 28 -6.12 0.70 11.61
CA LYS A 28 -5.27 -0.41 12.06
C LYS A 28 -5.92 -1.75 11.75
N VAL A 29 -5.29 -2.53 10.88
CA VAL A 29 -5.79 -3.83 10.41
C VAL A 29 -4.74 -4.90 10.71
N VAL A 30 -5.16 -5.99 11.35
CA VAL A 30 -4.31 -7.19 11.54
C VAL A 30 -4.99 -8.40 10.95
N ASP A 31 -4.22 -9.20 10.21
CA ASP A 31 -4.62 -10.47 9.63
C ASP A 31 -3.93 -11.60 10.41
N LEU A 32 -4.72 -12.35 11.16
CA LEU A 32 -4.31 -13.52 11.94
C LEU A 32 -4.37 -14.75 11.05
N GLY A 33 -3.29 -15.53 10.98
CA GLY A 33 -3.17 -16.63 10.03
C GLY A 33 -2.98 -16.14 8.59
N CYS A 34 -2.17 -15.10 8.40
CA CYS A 34 -2.05 -14.41 7.11
C CYS A 34 -1.39 -15.25 6.00
N GLY A 35 -0.81 -16.42 6.33
CA GLY A 35 -0.27 -17.41 5.40
C GLY A 35 0.72 -16.82 4.42
N GLU A 36 0.35 -16.83 3.13
CA GLU A 36 1.17 -16.28 2.05
C GLU A 36 1.09 -14.75 1.91
N CYS A 37 0.46 -14.05 2.85
CA CYS A 37 0.25 -12.60 2.83
C CYS A 37 -0.55 -12.12 1.61
N SER A 38 -1.36 -13.00 1.00
CA SER A 38 -2.13 -12.69 -0.21
C SER A 38 -3.24 -11.68 0.05
N LEU A 39 -3.84 -11.67 1.25
CA LEU A 39 -4.76 -10.63 1.68
C LEU A 39 -4.01 -9.31 1.91
N LEU A 40 -2.94 -9.32 2.71
CA LEU A 40 -2.09 -8.15 2.99
C LEU A 40 -1.59 -7.48 1.71
N SER A 41 -1.18 -8.27 0.72
CA SER A 41 -0.71 -7.78 -0.59
C SER A 41 -1.79 -7.01 -1.35
N ARG A 42 -3.06 -7.30 -1.12
CA ARG A 42 -4.20 -6.53 -1.66
C ARG A 42 -4.50 -5.31 -0.79
N LEU A 43 -4.41 -5.46 0.53
CA LEU A 43 -4.77 -4.41 1.48
C LEU A 43 -3.77 -3.26 1.52
N LYS A 44 -2.49 -3.48 1.19
CA LYS A 44 -1.47 -2.41 1.21
C LYS A 44 -1.75 -1.23 0.27
N PHE A 45 -2.64 -1.41 -0.71
CA PHE A 45 -3.06 -0.34 -1.63
C PHE A 45 -4.25 0.47 -1.12
N ARG A 46 -4.79 0.14 0.05
CA ARG A 46 -5.91 0.84 0.69
C ARG A 46 -5.38 2.03 1.50
N ARG A 47 -5.57 3.24 0.96
CA ARG A 47 -5.11 4.50 1.60
C ARG A 47 -5.76 4.78 2.95
N GLU A 48 -6.85 4.10 3.27
CA GLU A 48 -7.51 4.21 4.56
C GLU A 48 -6.66 3.62 5.68
N ILE A 49 -5.84 2.61 5.38
CA ILE A 49 -5.04 1.85 6.35
C ILE A 49 -3.73 2.58 6.65
N GLU A 50 -3.42 2.75 7.93
CA GLU A 50 -2.19 3.36 8.43
C GLU A 50 -1.22 2.33 9.02
N LEU A 51 -1.75 1.25 9.56
CA LEU A 51 -0.98 0.11 10.07
C LEU A 51 -1.62 -1.19 9.61
N LEU A 52 -0.85 -1.98 8.87
CA LEU A 52 -1.24 -3.27 8.35
C LEU A 52 -0.32 -4.35 8.92
N VAL A 53 -0.89 -5.31 9.65
CA VAL A 53 -0.12 -6.34 10.37
C VAL A 53 -0.52 -7.73 9.89
N GLY A 54 0.46 -8.61 9.68
CA GLY A 54 0.25 -10.03 9.50
C GLY A 54 0.84 -10.84 10.65
N VAL A 55 0.11 -11.84 11.13
CA VAL A 55 0.59 -12.81 12.13
C VAL A 55 0.42 -14.21 11.57
N ASP A 56 1.46 -15.04 11.66
CA ASP A 56 1.37 -16.46 11.30
C ASP A 56 2.38 -17.30 12.09
N ILE A 57 2.10 -18.59 12.25
CA ILE A 57 2.98 -19.57 12.89
C ILE A 57 4.06 -20.11 11.93
N ASP A 58 3.86 -20.04 10.62
CA ASP A 58 4.84 -20.48 9.61
C ASP A 58 5.81 -19.34 9.27
N GLU A 59 6.88 -19.22 10.06
CA GLU A 59 7.98 -18.26 9.84
C GLU A 59 8.53 -18.32 8.41
N ARG A 60 8.60 -19.51 7.81
CA ARG A 60 9.18 -19.70 6.48
C ARG A 60 8.27 -19.10 5.40
N LYS A 61 6.94 -19.23 5.50
CA LYS A 61 5.99 -18.54 4.62
C LYS A 61 6.15 -17.02 4.72
N LEU A 62 6.19 -16.48 5.93
CA LEU A 62 6.32 -15.04 6.17
C LEU A 62 7.61 -14.48 5.56
N ARG A 63 8.77 -15.11 5.82
CA ARG A 63 10.06 -14.64 5.29
C ARG A 63 10.08 -14.55 3.77
N ARG A 64 9.47 -15.52 3.07
CA ARG A 64 9.43 -15.56 1.60
C ARG A 64 8.59 -14.44 0.97
N LYS A 65 7.61 -13.90 1.71
CA LYS A 65 6.63 -12.94 1.17
C LYS A 65 6.93 -11.49 1.54
N THR A 66 7.96 -11.25 2.36
CA THR A 66 8.43 -9.90 2.75
C THR A 66 8.66 -8.97 1.56
N LEU A 67 9.30 -9.45 0.48
CA LEU A 67 9.54 -8.67 -0.74
C LEU A 67 8.26 -8.23 -1.44
N GLY A 68 7.21 -9.06 -1.43
CA GLY A 68 5.91 -8.72 -2.03
C GLY A 68 5.17 -7.61 -1.28
N LEU A 69 5.52 -7.38 -0.02
CA LEU A 69 4.95 -6.33 0.84
C LEU A 69 5.80 -5.05 0.89
N ALA A 70 6.96 -5.04 0.25
CA ALA A 70 7.78 -3.84 0.17
C ALA A 70 7.08 -2.73 -0.65
N PRO A 71 7.42 -1.44 -0.39
CA PRO A 71 7.03 -0.34 -1.26
C PRO A 71 7.53 -0.55 -2.68
N LEU A 72 6.68 -0.24 -3.65
CA LEU A 72 7.00 -0.27 -5.07
C LEU A 72 7.80 0.98 -5.45
N SER A 73 8.51 0.93 -6.58
CA SER A 73 9.22 2.11 -7.11
C SER A 73 8.29 3.31 -7.30
N THR A 74 7.03 3.07 -7.68
CA THR A 74 6.00 4.11 -7.82
C THR A 74 5.70 4.82 -6.50
N ASP A 75 5.78 4.12 -5.36
CA ASP A 75 5.53 4.72 -4.04
C ASP A 75 6.64 5.74 -3.70
N PHE A 76 7.88 5.50 -4.12
CA PHE A 76 8.99 6.45 -3.93
C PHE A 76 8.96 7.61 -4.93
N LEU A 77 8.51 7.37 -6.17
CA LEU A 77 8.46 8.39 -7.21
C LEU A 77 7.25 9.32 -7.04
N GLN A 78 6.15 8.80 -6.52
CA GLN A 78 4.90 9.53 -6.31
C GLN A 78 4.30 9.22 -4.92
N PRO A 79 5.03 9.54 -3.83
CA PRO A 79 4.52 9.32 -2.49
C PRO A 79 3.32 10.22 -2.23
N THR A 80 2.45 9.75 -1.35
CA THR A 80 1.24 10.47 -0.95
C THR A 80 1.39 10.99 0.49
N PHE A 81 0.40 11.75 1.00
CA PHE A 81 0.43 12.24 2.38
C PHE A 81 -0.03 11.20 3.39
N GLU A 82 -0.73 10.17 2.94
CA GLU A 82 -1.09 9.02 3.76
C GLU A 82 0.17 8.27 4.18
N GLN A 83 0.16 7.78 5.42
CA GLN A 83 1.24 6.98 5.97
C GLN A 83 0.75 5.53 6.03
N LEU A 84 1.60 4.60 5.63
CA LEU A 84 1.34 3.18 5.79
C LEU A 84 2.57 2.52 6.40
N ARG A 85 2.36 1.77 7.48
CA ARG A 85 3.33 0.82 8.01
C ARG A 85 2.82 -0.59 7.79
N VAL A 86 3.69 -1.47 7.30
CA VAL A 86 3.41 -2.91 7.18
C VAL A 86 4.34 -3.67 8.11
N GLU A 87 3.81 -4.57 8.93
CA GLU A 87 4.58 -5.40 9.86
C GLU A 87 4.18 -6.87 9.74
N LEU A 88 5.15 -7.79 9.85
CA LEU A 88 4.89 -9.22 9.94
C LEU A 88 5.50 -9.79 11.23
N TYR A 89 4.71 -10.61 11.90
CA TYR A 89 5.05 -11.25 13.15
C TYR A 89 4.94 -12.78 13.02
N HIS A 90 5.97 -13.46 13.51
CA HIS A 90 5.89 -14.89 13.80
C HIS A 90 5.35 -15.08 15.21
N GLY A 91 4.22 -15.77 15.33
CA GLY A 91 3.54 -15.98 16.60
C GLY A 91 2.22 -16.71 16.44
N SER A 92 1.69 -17.21 17.57
CA SER A 92 0.43 -17.95 17.57
C SER A 92 -0.77 -17.04 17.81
N VAL A 93 -1.89 -17.33 17.15
CA VAL A 93 -3.20 -16.68 17.41
C VAL A 93 -3.76 -17.01 18.81
N LEU A 94 -3.14 -17.95 19.52
CA LEU A 94 -3.46 -18.35 20.89
C LEU A 94 -2.63 -17.58 21.93
N GLU A 95 -1.62 -16.83 21.51
CA GLU A 95 -0.74 -16.06 22.39
C GLU A 95 -1.15 -14.59 22.38
N LYS A 96 -1.04 -13.96 23.55
CA LYS A 96 -1.25 -12.53 23.69
C LYS A 96 -0.01 -11.77 23.21
N ASP A 97 -0.25 -10.68 22.50
CA ASP A 97 0.77 -9.69 22.18
C ASP A 97 0.22 -8.28 22.28
N ALA A 98 0.81 -7.44 23.12
CA ALA A 98 0.35 -6.08 23.37
C ALA A 98 0.35 -5.20 22.12
N ARG A 99 1.19 -5.50 21.12
CA ARG A 99 1.30 -4.71 19.88
C ARG A 99 0.09 -4.84 18.97
N VAL A 100 -0.73 -5.89 19.13
CA VAL A 100 -1.97 -6.08 18.35
C VAL A 100 -3.24 -5.68 19.11
N ARG A 101 -3.11 -5.04 20.28
CA ARG A 101 -4.24 -4.45 21.02
C ARG A 101 -4.76 -3.17 20.34
N GLY A 102 -6.06 -2.92 20.48
CA GLY A 102 -6.66 -1.65 20.06
C GLY A 102 -6.71 -1.44 18.54
N PHE A 103 -6.67 -2.52 17.77
CA PHE A 103 -6.86 -2.49 16.32
C PHE A 103 -8.32 -2.15 15.95
N ASP A 104 -8.51 -1.55 14.79
CA ASP A 104 -9.85 -1.25 14.28
C ASP A 104 -10.50 -2.52 13.71
N LEU A 105 -9.70 -3.34 13.03
CA LEU A 105 -10.14 -4.57 12.39
C LEU A 105 -9.13 -5.70 12.65
N VAL A 106 -9.65 -6.85 13.07
CA VAL A 106 -8.96 -8.14 13.03
C VAL A 106 -9.62 -9.01 11.96
N THR A 107 -8.82 -9.63 11.09
CA THR A 107 -9.28 -10.68 10.17
C THR A 107 -8.67 -12.02 10.56
N SER A 108 -9.45 -13.09 10.45
CA SER A 108 -9.02 -14.47 10.67
C SER A 108 -9.74 -15.32 9.63
N ILE A 109 -9.14 -15.46 8.46
CA ILE A 109 -9.78 -16.02 7.27
C ILE A 109 -9.32 -17.47 7.07
N GLU A 110 -10.22 -18.43 7.29
CA GLU A 110 -9.95 -19.87 7.23
C GLU A 110 -8.79 -20.30 8.15
N VAL A 111 -8.94 -20.05 9.46
CA VAL A 111 -7.88 -20.29 10.47
C VAL A 111 -8.37 -21.16 11.61
N ILE A 112 -9.59 -20.92 12.09
CA ILE A 112 -10.08 -21.54 13.33
C ILE A 112 -10.21 -23.07 13.20
N GLU A 113 -10.50 -23.57 11.99
CA GLU A 113 -10.58 -24.99 11.65
C GLU A 113 -9.24 -25.74 11.74
N HIS A 114 -8.12 -25.02 11.74
CA HIS A 114 -6.78 -25.58 11.95
C HIS A 114 -6.43 -25.69 13.44
N LEU A 115 -7.20 -25.06 14.32
CA LEU A 115 -7.03 -25.15 15.77
C LEU A 115 -7.68 -26.42 16.32
N HIS A 116 -7.12 -26.98 17.39
CA HIS A 116 -7.87 -27.99 18.14
C HIS A 116 -9.09 -27.35 18.81
N LEU A 117 -10.20 -28.08 18.90
CA LEU A 117 -11.47 -27.56 19.44
C LEU A 117 -11.34 -27.01 20.88
N ALA A 118 -10.40 -27.54 21.67
CA ALA A 118 -10.07 -27.05 23.00
C ALA A 118 -9.42 -25.65 22.99
N ASP A 119 -8.64 -25.35 21.95
CA ASP A 119 -7.88 -24.10 21.79
C ASP A 119 -8.75 -22.97 21.24
N VAL A 120 -9.87 -23.28 20.59
CA VAL A 120 -10.80 -22.27 20.06
C VAL A 120 -11.32 -21.33 21.17
N LYS A 121 -11.48 -21.84 22.40
CA LYS A 121 -11.82 -20.99 23.56
C LYS A 121 -10.71 -20.01 23.91
N CYS A 122 -9.45 -20.44 23.82
CA CYS A 122 -8.29 -19.58 24.04
C CYS A 122 -8.20 -18.52 22.94
N PHE A 123 -8.37 -18.91 21.67
CA PHE A 123 -8.47 -17.99 20.53
C PHE A 123 -9.54 -16.92 20.76
N SER A 124 -10.75 -17.30 21.18
CA SER A 124 -11.80 -16.34 21.50
C SER A 124 -11.41 -15.37 22.62
N ALA A 125 -10.75 -15.85 23.68
CA ALA A 125 -10.28 -15.02 24.78
C ALA A 125 -9.19 -14.02 24.34
N VAL A 126 -8.26 -14.45 23.49
CA VAL A 126 -7.22 -13.58 22.93
C VAL A 126 -7.82 -12.52 22.01
N VAL A 127 -8.62 -12.92 21.03
CA VAL A 127 -9.14 -12.00 20.01
C VAL A 127 -10.19 -11.04 20.57
N PHE A 128 -11.21 -11.56 21.25
CA PHE A 128 -12.33 -10.72 21.71
C PHE A 128 -12.08 -10.12 23.10
N GLY A 129 -11.33 -10.79 23.96
CA GLY A 129 -11.03 -10.34 25.32
C GLY A 129 -9.79 -9.43 25.37
N TYR A 130 -8.64 -9.91 24.92
CA TYR A 130 -7.36 -9.21 25.07
C TYR A 130 -7.10 -8.18 23.97
N MET A 131 -7.16 -8.58 22.70
CA MET A 131 -6.96 -7.66 21.57
C MET A 131 -8.09 -6.62 21.49
N ALA A 132 -9.31 -7.07 21.76
CA ALA A 132 -10.55 -6.28 21.82
C ALA A 132 -10.67 -5.24 20.68
N PRO A 133 -10.63 -5.65 19.40
CA PRO A 133 -10.72 -4.74 18.27
C PRO A 133 -12.13 -4.16 18.11
N LYS A 134 -12.27 -3.08 17.32
CA LYS A 134 -13.60 -2.51 17.03
C LYS A 134 -14.46 -3.46 16.20
N ALA A 135 -13.86 -4.18 15.26
CA ALA A 135 -14.51 -5.22 14.46
C ALA A 135 -13.63 -6.46 14.28
N VAL A 136 -14.25 -7.62 14.10
CA VAL A 136 -13.58 -8.89 13.77
C VAL A 136 -14.29 -9.54 12.58
N ILE A 137 -13.54 -10.03 11.59
CA ILE A 137 -14.08 -10.87 10.52
C ILE A 137 -13.45 -12.25 10.64
N ILE A 138 -14.30 -13.26 10.80
CA ILE A 138 -13.87 -14.66 10.90
C ILE A 138 -14.58 -15.44 9.80
N SER A 139 -13.81 -16.22 9.04
CA SER A 139 -14.37 -17.21 8.11
C SER A 139 -13.90 -18.61 8.45
N THR A 140 -14.74 -19.58 8.10
CA THR A 140 -14.42 -21.01 8.19
C THR A 140 -15.29 -21.78 7.19
N PRO A 141 -14.90 -22.99 6.77
CA PRO A 141 -15.73 -23.87 5.96
C PRO A 141 -17.10 -24.14 6.59
N ASN A 142 -18.13 -24.27 5.74
CA ASN A 142 -19.43 -24.80 6.14
C ASN A 142 -19.54 -26.27 5.72
N SER A 143 -19.48 -27.20 6.68
CA SER A 143 -19.50 -28.64 6.38
C SER A 143 -20.81 -29.12 5.75
N GLU A 144 -21.92 -28.41 5.94
CA GLU A 144 -23.20 -28.71 5.28
C GLU A 144 -23.12 -28.56 3.76
N PHE A 145 -22.15 -27.79 3.25
CA PHE A 145 -21.92 -27.60 1.81
C PHE A 145 -21.10 -28.74 1.19
N ASN A 146 -20.32 -29.49 1.99
CA ASN A 146 -19.39 -30.50 1.49
C ASN A 146 -20.01 -31.56 0.57
N PRO A 147 -21.26 -32.04 0.80
CA PRO A 147 -21.90 -32.98 -0.12
C PRO A 147 -22.08 -32.47 -1.55
N LEU A 148 -21.98 -31.15 -1.78
CA LEU A 148 -22.06 -30.54 -3.11
C LEU A 148 -20.69 -30.42 -3.79
N LEU A 149 -19.60 -30.65 -3.07
CA LEU A 149 -18.24 -30.56 -3.59
C LEU A 149 -17.87 -31.87 -4.32
N PRO A 150 -17.60 -31.84 -5.63
CA PRO A 150 -17.31 -33.05 -6.40
C PRO A 150 -16.10 -33.82 -5.86
N GLY A 151 -16.26 -35.13 -5.66
CA GLY A 151 -15.15 -36.01 -5.25
C GLY A 151 -14.68 -35.86 -3.81
N LEU A 152 -15.30 -34.97 -3.01
CA LEU A 152 -14.91 -34.77 -1.63
C LEU A 152 -15.51 -35.86 -0.71
N SER A 153 -14.67 -36.43 0.16
CA SER A 153 -15.09 -37.29 1.26
C SER A 153 -14.43 -36.86 2.56
N GLY A 154 -15.23 -36.49 3.57
CA GLY A 154 -14.71 -35.99 4.85
C GLY A 154 -14.49 -34.47 4.84
N PHE A 155 -13.38 -34.04 5.43
CA PHE A 155 -12.95 -32.64 5.46
C PHE A 155 -12.32 -32.23 4.13
N ARG A 156 -12.48 -30.95 3.77
CA ARG A 156 -11.95 -30.29 2.58
C ARG A 156 -10.44 -30.33 2.50
N HIS A 157 -9.78 -30.25 3.66
CA HIS A 157 -8.33 -30.31 3.76
C HIS A 157 -7.89 -31.25 4.87
N SER A 158 -6.78 -31.95 4.64
CA SER A 158 -6.26 -32.98 5.55
C SER A 158 -5.77 -32.43 6.90
N ASP A 159 -5.44 -31.14 6.94
CA ASP A 159 -4.99 -30.46 8.15
C ASP A 159 -6.14 -29.90 9.01
N HIS A 160 -7.38 -29.87 8.50
CA HIS A 160 -8.53 -29.43 9.30
C HIS A 160 -8.73 -30.34 10.52
N LYS A 161 -8.89 -29.74 11.69
CA LYS A 161 -9.19 -30.45 12.94
C LYS A 161 -10.69 -30.62 13.15
N PHE A 162 -11.50 -29.74 12.55
CA PHE A 162 -12.95 -29.81 12.51
C PHE A 162 -13.48 -29.00 11.32
N GLU A 163 -14.73 -29.26 10.92
CA GLU A 163 -15.48 -28.39 10.01
C GLU A 163 -16.90 -28.21 10.50
N TRP A 164 -17.24 -26.98 10.90
CA TRP A 164 -18.52 -26.71 11.54
C TRP A 164 -19.67 -26.60 10.55
N THR A 165 -20.82 -27.07 11.00
CA THR A 165 -22.14 -26.72 10.46
C THR A 165 -22.45 -25.24 10.74
N ARG A 166 -23.48 -24.69 10.11
CA ARG A 166 -23.95 -23.33 10.38
C ARG A 166 -24.41 -23.17 11.82
N ALA A 167 -25.05 -24.20 12.38
CA ALA A 167 -25.53 -24.20 13.74
C ALA A 167 -24.38 -24.15 14.77
N GLU A 168 -23.33 -24.94 14.57
CA GLU A 168 -22.15 -24.97 15.45
C GLU A 168 -21.40 -23.63 15.40
N PHE A 169 -21.15 -23.09 14.20
CA PHE A 169 -20.49 -21.80 14.03
C PHE A 169 -21.30 -20.65 14.65
N THR A 170 -22.63 -20.66 14.44
CA THR A 170 -23.54 -19.68 15.05
C THR A 170 -23.51 -19.76 16.57
N SER A 171 -23.57 -20.97 17.13
CA SER A 171 -23.56 -21.17 18.58
C SER A 171 -22.28 -20.63 19.21
N TRP A 172 -21.12 -20.96 18.64
CA TRP A 172 -19.83 -20.46 19.14
C TRP A 172 -19.73 -18.94 19.03
N ALA A 173 -20.13 -18.37 17.89
CA ALA A 173 -20.07 -16.92 17.68
C ALA A 173 -20.99 -16.16 18.65
N LEU A 174 -22.20 -16.66 18.91
CA LEU A 174 -23.12 -16.06 19.89
C LEU A 174 -22.58 -16.17 21.32
N GLU A 175 -21.94 -17.29 21.68
CA GLU A 175 -21.29 -17.44 23.00
C GLU A 175 -20.16 -16.41 23.19
N ALA A 176 -19.33 -16.20 22.16
CA ALA A 176 -18.29 -15.18 22.16
C ALA A 176 -18.87 -13.76 22.30
N CYS A 177 -19.93 -13.45 21.56
CA CYS A 177 -20.66 -12.18 21.69
C CYS A 177 -21.14 -11.92 23.12
N CYS A 178 -21.80 -12.91 23.74
CA CYS A 178 -22.30 -12.81 25.11
C CYS A 178 -21.18 -12.60 26.13
N HIS A 179 -20.05 -13.30 26.00
CA HIS A 179 -18.93 -13.19 26.94
C HIS A 179 -18.17 -11.86 26.81
N TYR A 180 -17.90 -11.42 25.57
CA TYR A 180 -16.95 -10.34 25.32
C TYR A 180 -17.61 -9.00 24.93
N GLY A 181 -18.94 -8.95 24.79
CA GLY A 181 -19.67 -7.72 24.48
C GLY A 181 -19.57 -7.31 23.01
N TYR A 182 -19.83 -8.26 22.12
CA TYR A 182 -19.92 -8.04 20.68
C TYR A 182 -21.33 -8.35 20.18
N GLU A 183 -21.67 -7.77 19.04
CA GLU A 183 -22.79 -8.20 18.18
C GLU A 183 -22.21 -8.88 16.94
N VAL A 184 -22.97 -9.78 16.31
CA VAL A 184 -22.49 -10.55 15.15
C VAL A 184 -23.52 -10.56 14.03
N GLU A 185 -23.04 -10.37 12.80
CA GLU A 185 -23.75 -10.60 11.55
C GLU A 185 -23.18 -11.84 10.85
N PHE A 186 -24.05 -12.76 10.43
CA PHE A 186 -23.66 -13.96 9.69
C PHE A 186 -23.91 -13.80 8.19
N THR A 187 -22.92 -14.16 7.40
CA THR A 187 -22.94 -14.14 5.93
C THR A 187 -22.00 -15.22 5.39
N GLY A 188 -21.59 -15.14 4.14
CA GLY A 188 -20.62 -16.06 3.55
C GLY A 188 -20.36 -15.80 2.07
N VAL A 189 -19.53 -16.65 1.48
CA VAL A 189 -19.16 -16.63 0.06
C VAL A 189 -19.27 -18.01 -0.57
N GLY A 190 -19.38 -18.06 -1.91
CA GLY A 190 -19.71 -19.27 -2.65
C GLY A 190 -21.13 -19.74 -2.38
N ARG A 191 -22.12 -19.05 -2.93
CA ARG A 191 -23.53 -19.44 -2.80
C ARG A 191 -23.76 -20.83 -3.40
N ALA A 192 -24.60 -21.61 -2.75
CA ALA A 192 -25.04 -22.88 -3.29
C ALA A 192 -25.77 -22.70 -4.63
N PRO A 193 -25.69 -23.69 -5.54
CA PRO A 193 -26.52 -23.74 -6.73
C PRO A 193 -28.01 -23.63 -6.39
N GLN A 194 -28.80 -23.10 -7.33
CA GLN A 194 -30.23 -22.87 -7.13
C GLN A 194 -30.95 -24.17 -6.71
N GLY A 195 -31.78 -24.09 -5.67
CA GLY A 195 -32.56 -25.22 -5.15
C GLY A 195 -31.92 -25.98 -3.99
N GLN A 196 -30.66 -25.71 -3.64
CA GLN A 196 -29.99 -26.30 -2.48
C GLN A 196 -30.10 -25.38 -1.24
N GLN A 197 -30.45 -25.94 -0.08
CA GLN A 197 -30.64 -25.19 1.17
C GLN A 197 -29.48 -25.33 2.18
N VAL A 198 -28.26 -25.48 1.67
CA VAL A 198 -27.04 -25.68 2.51
C VAL A 198 -26.32 -24.39 2.89
N GLY A 199 -26.75 -23.23 2.36
CA GLY A 199 -26.14 -21.93 2.64
C GLY A 199 -24.92 -21.61 1.76
N PHE A 200 -23.94 -20.90 2.33
CA PHE A 200 -22.68 -20.54 1.67
C PHE A 200 -21.63 -21.65 1.85
N CYS A 201 -20.68 -21.74 0.92
CA CYS A 201 -19.58 -22.71 1.00
C CYS A 201 -18.56 -22.35 2.08
N SER A 202 -18.16 -21.09 2.19
CA SER A 202 -17.47 -20.54 3.37
C SER A 202 -18.45 -19.63 4.11
N GLN A 203 -18.63 -19.88 5.40
CA GLN A 203 -19.43 -19.06 6.29
C GLN A 203 -18.56 -17.98 6.93
N ILE A 204 -19.12 -16.79 7.13
CA ILE A 204 -18.42 -15.62 7.64
C ILE A 204 -19.25 -15.02 8.77
N ALA A 205 -18.59 -14.71 9.88
CA ALA A 205 -19.14 -13.92 10.97
C ALA A 205 -18.41 -12.58 11.06
N VAL A 206 -19.16 -11.49 11.06
CA VAL A 206 -18.65 -10.13 11.26
C VAL A 206 -19.09 -9.65 12.63
N PHE A 207 -18.13 -9.46 13.52
CA PHE A 207 -18.38 -9.03 14.88
C PHE A 207 -18.13 -7.53 15.02
N HIS A 208 -19.02 -6.83 15.71
CA HIS A 208 -18.88 -5.42 16.06
C HIS A 208 -18.90 -5.28 17.57
N ARG A 209 -17.90 -4.59 18.12
CA ARG A 209 -17.85 -4.37 19.57
C ARG A 209 -18.98 -3.45 19.99
N VAL A 210 -19.81 -3.90 20.92
CA VAL A 210 -20.87 -3.05 21.50
C VAL A 210 -20.18 -1.97 22.33
N ARG A 211 -20.42 -0.70 22.00
CA ARG A 211 -19.91 0.41 22.81
C ARG A 211 -20.54 0.31 24.20
N ARG A 212 -19.74 -0.07 25.20
CA ARG A 212 -20.13 0.12 26.59
C ARG A 212 -20.04 1.61 26.88
N GLU A 213 -21.18 2.27 27.05
CA GLU A 213 -21.20 3.55 27.74
C GLU A 213 -20.65 3.30 29.16
N ASN A 214 -19.51 3.92 29.48
CA ASN A 214 -18.85 3.89 30.79
C ASN A 214 -18.25 2.55 31.24
N ILE A 215 -17.04 2.24 30.77
CA ILE A 215 -16.01 1.62 31.62
C ILE A 215 -14.69 2.34 31.32
N CYS A 216 -14.20 3.08 32.32
CA CYS A 216 -12.86 3.60 32.52
C CYS A 216 -12.00 3.81 31.26
N ASN A 217 -11.86 5.07 30.83
CA ASN A 217 -10.74 5.50 29.99
C ASN A 217 -9.42 5.28 30.77
N VAL A 218 -8.90 4.05 30.76
CA VAL A 218 -7.50 3.83 31.08
C VAL A 218 -6.73 4.27 29.83
N PRO A 219 -5.84 5.28 29.94
CA PRO A 219 -4.97 5.64 28.83
C PRO A 219 -4.18 4.42 28.37
N PRO A 220 -3.70 4.35 27.11
CA PRO A 220 -2.74 3.35 26.69
C PRO A 220 -1.39 3.62 27.39
N GLY A 221 -1.33 3.29 28.68
CA GLY A 221 -0.13 3.22 29.50
C GLY A 221 0.04 1.76 29.90
N TYR A 222 1.31 1.35 29.98
CA TYR A 222 1.78 0.01 30.32
C TYR A 222 0.82 -0.75 31.25
N ASP A 223 0.19 -1.79 30.72
CA ASP A 223 -0.63 -2.72 31.49
C ASP A 223 0.35 -3.75 32.08
N PRO A 224 0.38 -4.01 33.40
CA PRO A 224 1.25 -5.05 33.96
C PRO A 224 0.98 -6.46 33.39
N GLU A 225 -0.12 -6.65 32.66
CA GLU A 225 -0.47 -7.85 31.87
C GLU A 225 0.00 -7.80 30.41
N ASP A 226 0.76 -6.78 29.98
CA ASP A 226 1.26 -6.68 28.60
C ASP A 226 2.29 -7.78 28.31
N GLU A 227 1.86 -8.76 27.52
CA GLU A 227 2.70 -9.84 27.00
C GLU A 227 3.22 -9.49 25.59
N PHE A 228 4.45 -9.89 25.24
CA PHE A 228 5.08 -9.63 23.94
C PHE A 228 5.61 -10.93 23.34
N SER A 229 4.70 -11.85 23.06
CA SER A 229 5.05 -13.22 22.65
C SER A 229 5.55 -13.31 21.20
N TYR A 230 5.19 -12.36 20.33
CA TYR A 230 5.51 -12.45 18.92
C TYR A 230 6.94 -12.03 18.58
N THR A 231 7.53 -12.67 17.57
CA THR A 231 8.80 -12.24 16.99
C THR A 231 8.55 -11.42 15.72
N GLN A 232 8.96 -10.14 15.72
CA GLN A 232 8.82 -9.29 14.54
C GLN A 232 9.83 -9.70 13.46
N LEU A 233 9.34 -10.18 12.32
CA LEU A 233 10.19 -10.63 11.21
C LEU A 233 10.44 -9.54 10.17
N TYR A 234 9.47 -8.64 10.00
CA TYR A 234 9.48 -7.62 8.97
C TYR A 234 8.75 -6.37 9.46
N SER A 235 9.28 -5.19 9.13
CA SER A 235 8.61 -3.91 9.32
C SER A 235 9.12 -2.93 8.29
N VAL A 236 8.20 -2.25 7.61
CA VAL A 236 8.52 -1.24 6.61
C VAL A 236 7.54 -0.07 6.73
N ASN A 237 8.09 1.15 6.69
CA ASN A 237 7.29 2.36 6.50
C ASN A 237 7.29 2.70 5.02
N TYR A 238 6.11 2.90 4.46
CA TYR A 238 5.96 3.40 3.10
C TYR A 238 6.39 4.86 3.02
N PRO A 239 6.99 5.29 1.90
CA PRO A 239 7.36 6.68 1.69
C PRO A 239 6.10 7.56 1.73
N SER A 240 6.17 8.64 2.51
CA SER A 240 5.06 9.57 2.70
C SER A 240 5.59 11.00 2.65
N LEU A 241 4.83 11.91 2.05
CA LEU A 241 5.15 13.35 2.03
C LEU A 241 5.10 14.00 3.42
N ARG A 242 4.57 13.30 4.44
CA ARG A 242 4.69 13.73 5.85
C ARG A 242 6.08 13.51 6.44
N ASP A 243 6.90 12.65 5.82
CA ASP A 243 8.30 12.48 6.20
C ASP A 243 9.16 13.53 5.49
N ASN A 244 9.89 14.34 6.27
CA ASN A 244 10.68 15.45 5.73
C ASN A 244 11.74 14.98 4.73
N ASN A 245 12.34 13.79 4.93
CA ASN A 245 13.34 13.26 4.01
C ASN A 245 12.71 12.88 2.67
N THR A 246 11.56 12.22 2.70
CA THR A 246 10.79 11.86 1.51
C THR A 246 10.31 13.11 0.77
N LEU A 247 9.69 14.06 1.48
CA LEU A 247 9.26 15.34 0.92
C LEU A 247 10.41 16.05 0.21
N ARG A 248 11.56 16.16 0.89
CA ARG A 248 12.76 16.80 0.37
C ARG A 248 13.30 16.12 -0.88
N ARG A 249 13.38 14.78 -0.88
CA ARG A 249 13.83 14.01 -2.06
C ARG A 249 12.93 14.24 -3.27
N VAL A 250 11.61 14.20 -3.08
CA VAL A 250 10.64 14.48 -4.15
C VAL A 250 10.80 15.91 -4.67
N LEU A 251 10.90 16.88 -3.75
CA LEU A 251 11.05 18.29 -4.12
C LEU A 251 12.35 18.54 -4.91
N VAL A 252 13.47 17.96 -4.47
CA VAL A 252 14.75 18.03 -5.19
C VAL A 252 14.63 17.41 -6.58
N SER A 253 14.02 16.23 -6.70
CA SER A 253 13.80 15.58 -8.00
C SER A 253 12.94 16.44 -8.94
N GLU A 254 11.87 17.06 -8.44
CA GLU A 254 11.04 17.98 -9.23
C GLU A 254 11.83 19.21 -9.70
N VAL A 255 12.58 19.85 -8.80
CA VAL A 255 13.40 21.02 -9.13
C VAL A 255 14.45 20.66 -10.18
N LEU A 256 15.16 19.55 -10.02
CA LEU A 256 16.17 19.09 -10.98
C LEU A 256 15.53 18.77 -12.34
N TYR A 257 14.40 18.06 -12.36
CA TYR A 257 13.69 17.72 -13.59
C TYR A 257 13.29 18.97 -14.37
N TRP A 258 12.68 19.95 -13.70
CA TRP A 258 12.20 21.15 -14.36
C TRP A 258 13.34 22.08 -14.78
N THR A 259 14.36 22.23 -13.97
CA THR A 259 15.53 23.05 -14.33
C THR A 259 16.29 22.45 -15.52
N GLU A 260 16.41 21.12 -15.58
CA GLU A 260 16.98 20.41 -16.73
C GLU A 260 16.10 20.54 -17.99
N THR A 261 14.78 20.45 -17.83
CA THR A 261 13.81 20.66 -18.92
C THR A 261 13.92 22.08 -19.49
N LEU A 262 14.00 23.09 -18.63
CA LEU A 262 14.18 24.49 -19.02
C LEU A 262 15.51 24.69 -19.74
N LYS A 263 16.59 24.07 -19.25
CA LYS A 263 17.89 24.10 -19.92
C LYS A 263 17.82 23.51 -21.33
N ASN A 264 17.24 22.33 -21.48
CA ASN A 264 17.17 21.66 -22.79
C ASN A 264 16.36 22.49 -23.78
N LYS A 265 15.22 23.04 -23.34
CA LYS A 265 14.39 23.93 -24.17
C LYS A 265 15.14 25.19 -24.59
N TRP A 266 15.86 25.82 -23.67
CA TRP A 266 16.69 26.99 -23.95
C TRP A 266 17.82 26.68 -24.95
N MET A 267 18.41 25.49 -24.87
CA MET A 267 19.47 25.06 -25.80
C MET A 267 18.93 24.77 -27.21
N GLU A 268 17.74 24.19 -27.33
CA GLU A 268 17.05 24.03 -28.62
C GLU A 268 16.83 25.39 -29.31
N GLU A 269 16.42 26.41 -28.55
CA GLU A 269 16.11 27.74 -29.08
C GLU A 269 17.34 28.56 -29.43
N ARG A 270 18.52 28.32 -28.83
CA ARG A 270 19.79 28.89 -29.33
C ARG A 270 20.19 28.36 -30.72
N SER A 271 19.50 27.32 -31.20
CA SER A 271 19.63 26.75 -32.53
C SER A 271 18.59 27.32 -33.53
N GLY A 272 17.67 28.19 -33.07
CA GLY A 272 16.58 28.85 -33.81
C GLY A 272 16.33 30.30 -33.34
N ASP A 273 15.24 30.97 -33.72
CA ASP A 273 14.97 32.39 -33.40
C ASP A 273 14.60 32.60 -31.89
N PRO A 274 15.31 33.42 -31.09
CA PRO A 274 15.69 33.00 -29.73
C PRO A 274 14.91 33.63 -28.53
N GLY A 275 13.59 33.82 -28.57
CA GLY A 275 12.92 34.29 -27.34
C GLY A 275 11.40 34.40 -27.28
N ALA A 276 10.72 34.49 -28.44
CA ALA A 276 9.26 34.53 -28.46
C ALA A 276 8.63 33.14 -28.20
N GLU A 277 9.29 32.06 -28.65
CA GLU A 277 8.80 30.70 -28.47
C GLU A 277 8.95 30.18 -27.03
N PHE A 278 10.02 30.54 -26.31
CA PHE A 278 10.23 30.14 -24.91
C PHE A 278 9.09 30.63 -24.00
N SER A 279 8.79 31.92 -24.11
CA SER A 279 7.76 32.58 -23.30
C SER A 279 6.37 32.03 -23.63
N SER A 280 6.12 31.73 -24.91
CA SER A 280 4.90 31.08 -25.38
C SER A 280 4.78 29.64 -24.87
N TRP A 281 5.87 28.87 -24.90
CA TRP A 281 5.94 27.50 -24.40
C TRP A 281 5.72 27.46 -22.88
N LEU A 282 6.36 28.34 -22.12
CA LEU A 282 6.13 28.49 -20.68
C LEU A 282 4.67 28.82 -20.37
N ALA A 283 4.07 29.76 -21.10
CA ALA A 283 2.67 30.14 -20.93
C ALA A 283 1.71 28.99 -21.28
N ALA A 284 1.99 28.22 -22.33
CA ALA A 284 1.20 27.05 -22.72
C ALA A 284 1.33 25.90 -21.71
N ARG A 285 2.55 25.63 -21.22
CA ARG A 285 2.83 24.59 -20.22
C ARG A 285 2.22 24.94 -18.86
N GLY A 286 2.26 26.21 -18.46
CA GLY A 286 1.60 26.70 -17.24
C GLY A 286 0.09 26.43 -17.25
N LYS A 287 -0.58 26.59 -18.40
CA LYS A 287 -2.00 26.23 -18.56
C LYS A 287 -2.24 24.73 -18.50
N GLN A 288 -1.42 23.92 -19.19
CA GLN A 288 -1.54 22.46 -19.18
C GLN A 288 -1.28 21.84 -17.80
N LEU A 289 -0.35 22.41 -17.02
CA LEU A 289 -0.07 21.99 -15.64
C LEU A 289 -1.22 22.34 -14.68
N HIS A 290 -1.98 23.39 -14.96
CA HIS A 290 -3.17 23.78 -14.21
C HIS A 290 -4.37 22.86 -14.51
N GLU A 291 -4.53 22.40 -15.76
CA GLU A 291 -5.59 21.43 -16.14
C GLU A 291 -5.35 20.03 -15.56
N ASN A 292 -4.08 19.58 -15.52
CA ASN A 292 -3.71 18.32 -14.84
C ASN A 292 -3.88 18.39 -13.31
N GLN A 293 -4.16 19.57 -12.75
CA GLN A 293 -4.37 19.79 -11.31
C GLN A 293 -5.79 19.38 -10.87
N THR A 294 -6.78 19.38 -11.77
CA THR A 294 -8.16 18.94 -11.48
C THR A 294 -8.20 17.50 -10.95
N THR A 295 -7.26 16.65 -11.38
CA THR A 295 -7.10 15.26 -10.91
C THR A 295 -6.31 15.11 -9.60
N TRP A 296 -5.61 16.15 -9.12
CA TRP A 296 -4.83 16.14 -7.87
C TRP A 296 -5.51 16.88 -6.72
N GLN A 297 -6.32 17.91 -7.00
CA GLN A 297 -7.10 18.63 -5.99
C GLN A 297 -8.25 17.78 -5.42
N GLU A 298 -8.85 16.89 -6.23
CA GLU A 298 -9.86 15.91 -5.77
C GLU A 298 -9.32 14.94 -4.69
N TYR A 299 -8.00 14.78 -4.57
CA TYR A 299 -7.37 13.93 -3.54
C TYR A 299 -7.07 14.64 -2.21
N LEU A 300 -7.10 15.98 -2.18
CA LEU A 300 -6.72 16.78 -1.00
C LEU A 300 -7.92 17.36 -0.24
N GLU A 301 -9.12 17.34 -0.83
CA GLU A 301 -10.35 17.77 -0.17
C GLU A 301 -10.97 16.66 0.69
N HIS A 302 -10.30 16.25 1.78
CA HIS A 302 -10.87 15.76 3.05
C HIS A 302 -9.67 15.42 3.96
N PRO A 303 -9.40 16.22 5.01
CA PRO A 303 -10.24 16.19 6.21
C PRO A 303 -10.54 17.56 6.84
N SER A 304 -11.63 17.56 7.59
CA SER A 304 -11.95 18.51 8.66
C SER A 304 -10.76 18.73 9.60
N ASP A 305 -10.25 19.95 9.66
CA ASP A 305 -10.22 20.74 10.90
C ASP A 305 -9.68 22.15 10.60
N GLN A 306 -10.47 23.14 11.01
CA GLN A 306 -10.15 24.55 10.89
C GLN A 306 -9.02 24.89 11.87
N CYS A 307 -7.85 25.28 11.36
CA CYS A 307 -6.89 26.06 12.14
C CYS A 307 -6.79 27.47 11.57
N SER A 308 -7.54 28.36 12.22
CA SER A 308 -7.49 29.81 12.04
C SER A 308 -6.15 30.35 12.54
N THR A 309 -5.41 31.02 11.67
CA THR A 309 -4.53 32.13 12.06
C THR A 309 -4.62 33.25 11.03
N ARG A 310 -5.64 34.10 11.23
CA ARG A 310 -5.72 35.45 10.71
C ARG A 310 -5.12 36.37 11.78
N ALA A 311 -4.07 37.14 11.46
CA ALA A 311 -3.96 38.58 11.74
C ALA A 311 -2.51 39.10 11.72
N LEU A 312 -2.39 40.37 11.29
CA LEU A 312 -1.26 41.32 11.39
C LEU A 312 -0.20 41.00 10.33
N TRP A 313 0.42 41.93 9.59
CA TRP A 313 1.11 43.15 10.01
C TRP A 313 0.81 44.34 9.06
N ASP A 314 0.42 45.48 9.65
CA ASP A 314 0.62 46.81 9.07
C ASP A 314 2.01 47.32 9.49
N GLY A 315 2.77 47.93 8.58
CA GLY A 315 4.06 48.54 8.89
C GLY A 315 4.75 49.12 7.67
N GLU A 316 4.67 50.44 7.54
CA GLU A 316 5.30 51.26 6.50
C GLU A 316 6.84 51.31 6.60
N GLY A 317 7.48 51.39 5.43
CA GLY A 317 8.71 52.17 5.19
C GLY A 317 10.04 51.45 5.38
N TYR A 318 10.71 51.09 4.27
CA TYR A 318 12.13 51.37 4.00
C TYR A 318 12.43 51.15 2.50
N ASP A 319 13.19 52.08 1.92
CA ASP A 319 13.47 52.25 0.50
C ASP A 319 14.36 51.18 -0.16
N HIS A 320 14.02 50.89 -1.42
CA HIS A 320 14.84 50.42 -2.56
C HIS A 320 15.61 49.09 -2.48
N LEU A 321 14.90 48.00 -2.84
CA LEU A 321 15.37 46.88 -3.67
C LEU A 321 14.20 46.46 -4.58
N PRO A 322 14.40 46.12 -5.87
CA PRO A 322 13.30 45.70 -6.72
C PRO A 322 12.74 44.38 -6.20
N SER A 323 11.43 44.35 -5.94
CA SER A 323 10.69 43.24 -5.35
C SER A 323 11.05 41.90 -6.02
N ALA A 324 11.49 40.93 -5.22
CA ALA A 324 11.95 39.61 -5.65
C ALA A 324 10.83 38.67 -6.16
N GLU A 325 9.69 39.23 -6.56
CA GLU A 325 8.57 38.50 -7.14
C GLU A 325 8.68 38.58 -8.66
N HIS A 326 9.17 37.48 -9.25
CA HIS A 326 9.21 37.17 -10.69
C HIS A 326 10.41 37.71 -11.47
N GLN A 327 11.59 37.16 -11.21
CA GLN A 327 12.66 37.14 -12.21
C GLN A 327 12.50 35.91 -13.12
N GLN A 328 12.47 36.12 -14.43
CA GLN A 328 12.48 35.04 -15.44
C GLN A 328 13.83 34.31 -15.43
N PRO A 329 13.91 33.04 -15.90
CA PRO A 329 15.18 32.36 -16.10
C PRO A 329 16.10 33.16 -17.02
N PHE A 330 17.39 33.21 -16.69
CA PHE A 330 18.38 33.97 -17.47
C PHE A 330 19.71 33.21 -17.55
N THR A 331 20.56 33.58 -18.51
CA THR A 331 21.88 32.95 -18.65
C THR A 331 22.99 33.88 -18.22
N LEU A 332 23.98 33.32 -17.54
CA LEU A 332 25.17 34.04 -17.09
C LEU A 332 26.36 33.07 -17.09
N HIS A 333 27.44 33.44 -17.79
CA HIS A 333 28.66 32.62 -17.91
C HIS A 333 28.41 31.14 -18.27
N SER A 334 27.66 30.90 -19.37
CA SER A 334 27.34 29.54 -19.86
C SER A 334 26.57 28.65 -18.89
N SER A 335 25.92 29.25 -17.90
CA SER A 335 25.00 28.57 -16.98
C SER A 335 23.61 29.21 -17.07
N LEU A 336 22.58 28.39 -16.96
CA LEU A 336 21.20 28.83 -16.81
C LEU A 336 20.91 29.03 -15.32
N TRP A 337 20.41 30.21 -14.97
CA TRP A 337 19.98 30.59 -13.65
C TRP A 337 18.46 30.59 -13.61
N VAL A 338 17.89 29.77 -12.73
CA VAL A 338 16.45 29.60 -12.58
C VAL A 338 16.03 30.06 -11.19
N PRO A 339 15.42 31.26 -11.06
CA PRO A 339 14.99 31.78 -9.77
C PRO A 339 14.00 30.87 -9.05
N LEU A 340 14.13 30.72 -7.74
CA LEU A 340 13.23 29.88 -6.93
C LEU A 340 11.79 30.41 -6.97
N GLY A 341 11.62 31.74 -6.94
CA GLY A 341 10.31 32.37 -7.10
C GLY A 341 9.64 32.00 -8.43
N PHE A 342 10.42 31.85 -9.51
CA PHE A 342 9.90 31.38 -10.80
C PHE A 342 9.49 29.91 -10.75
N LEU A 343 10.29 29.04 -10.12
CA LEU A 343 9.93 27.63 -9.95
C LEU A 343 8.62 27.49 -9.17
N CYS A 344 8.45 28.24 -8.07
CA CYS A 344 7.22 28.24 -7.28
C CYS A 344 6.01 28.80 -8.03
N SER A 345 6.19 29.81 -8.89
CA SER A 345 5.08 30.41 -9.65
C SER A 345 4.66 29.58 -10.85
N CYS A 346 5.62 28.93 -11.52
CA CYS A 346 5.39 28.26 -12.81
C CYS A 346 5.23 26.74 -12.70
N ILE A 347 5.63 26.13 -11.57
CA ILE A 347 5.56 24.68 -11.36
C ILE A 347 4.65 24.39 -10.16
N PRO A 348 3.37 24.04 -10.38
CA PRO A 348 2.40 23.85 -9.31
C PRO A 348 2.82 22.82 -8.25
N LYS A 349 3.50 21.75 -8.66
CA LYS A 349 3.98 20.71 -7.74
C LYS A 349 5.11 21.20 -6.82
N VAL A 350 6.02 22.05 -7.32
CA VAL A 350 7.05 22.67 -6.48
C VAL A 350 6.38 23.63 -5.49
N SER A 351 5.41 24.41 -5.95
CA SER A 351 4.61 25.31 -5.12
C SER A 351 3.88 24.58 -3.99
N SER A 352 3.16 23.49 -4.33
CA SER A 352 2.37 22.74 -3.35
C SER A 352 3.21 22.00 -2.32
N LEU A 353 4.38 21.48 -2.72
CA LEU A 353 5.28 20.74 -1.82
C LEU A 353 6.09 21.69 -0.91
N SER A 354 6.49 22.86 -1.41
CA SER A 354 7.28 23.81 -0.62
C SER A 354 6.42 24.76 0.21
N GLY A 355 5.24 25.16 -0.26
CA GLY A 355 4.35 26.11 0.39
C GLY A 355 4.82 27.57 0.40
N SER A 356 6.13 27.82 0.33
CA SER A 356 6.76 29.15 0.21
C SER A 356 8.13 29.06 -0.45
N VAL A 357 8.61 30.18 -0.99
CA VAL A 357 9.95 30.27 -1.61
C VAL A 357 11.04 30.09 -0.54
N GLU A 358 10.83 30.61 0.66
CA GLU A 358 11.72 30.48 1.81
C GLU A 358 11.88 29.01 2.22
N HIS A 359 10.77 28.28 2.30
CA HIS A 359 10.81 26.86 2.64
C HIS A 359 11.41 26.02 1.50
N LEU A 360 11.15 26.37 0.22
CA LEU A 360 11.85 25.76 -0.91
C LEU A 360 13.37 25.95 -0.78
N LYS A 361 13.83 27.16 -0.50
CA LYS A 361 15.25 27.46 -0.30
C LYS A 361 15.84 26.60 0.82
N LEU A 362 15.19 26.53 1.99
CA LEU A 362 15.65 25.72 3.12
C LEU A 362 15.81 24.23 2.76
N LEU A 363 14.83 23.66 2.05
CA LEU A 363 14.85 22.25 1.65
C LEU A 363 15.94 21.93 0.60
N LEU A 364 16.31 22.92 -0.22
CA LEU A 364 17.35 22.78 -1.25
C LEU A 364 18.77 23.06 -0.74
N MET A 365 18.94 23.88 0.29
CA MET A 365 20.27 24.31 0.77
C MET A 365 21.19 23.16 1.15
N ASP A 366 20.64 22.09 1.73
CA ASP A 366 21.42 20.95 2.17
C ASP A 366 21.57 19.87 1.07
N ALA A 367 21.06 20.10 -0.15
CA ALA A 367 20.97 19.09 -1.21
C ALA A 367 22.21 19.15 -2.12
N PRO A 368 23.15 18.19 -2.03
CA PRO A 368 24.41 18.26 -2.77
C PRO A 368 24.24 18.22 -4.29
N GLU A 369 23.12 17.68 -4.77
CA GLU A 369 22.77 17.59 -6.20
C GLU A 369 22.32 18.93 -6.78
N VAL A 370 21.90 19.89 -5.94
CA VAL A 370 21.34 21.18 -6.37
C VAL A 370 22.37 22.28 -6.15
N ARG A 371 22.82 22.91 -7.24
CA ARG A 371 23.70 24.08 -7.15
C ARG A 371 22.85 25.33 -6.99
N LEU A 372 22.91 25.95 -5.82
CA LEU A 372 22.28 27.23 -5.55
C LEU A 372 23.25 28.40 -5.74
N SER A 373 22.70 29.55 -6.06
CA SER A 373 23.36 30.86 -5.99
C SER A 373 23.81 31.21 -4.56
N VAL A 374 24.72 32.17 -4.44
CA VAL A 374 25.32 32.57 -3.14
C VAL A 374 24.27 33.03 -2.13
N ASP A 375 23.27 33.77 -2.59
CA ASP A 375 22.12 34.21 -1.79
C ASP A 375 21.00 33.15 -1.71
N GLY A 376 21.17 32.01 -2.40
CA GLY A 376 20.23 30.91 -2.48
C GLY A 376 18.92 31.24 -3.20
N SER A 377 18.86 32.30 -4.01
CA SER A 377 17.63 32.77 -4.65
C SER A 377 17.33 32.08 -6.00
N ALA A 378 18.31 31.37 -6.57
CA ALA A 378 18.23 30.69 -7.86
C ALA A 378 19.03 29.37 -7.90
N VAL A 379 18.52 28.39 -8.67
CA VAL A 379 19.21 27.16 -9.06
C VAL A 379 20.06 27.42 -10.30
N ILE A 380 21.28 26.90 -10.32
CA ILE A 380 22.26 27.09 -11.39
C ILE A 380 22.50 25.76 -12.10
N VAL A 381 22.27 25.72 -13.41
CA VAL A 381 22.51 24.54 -14.25
C VAL A 381 23.51 24.87 -15.34
N ASN A 382 24.59 24.08 -15.45
CA ASN A 382 25.61 24.27 -16.47
C ASN A 382 25.07 23.88 -17.86
N CYS A 383 25.26 24.74 -18.86
CA CYS A 383 24.83 24.48 -20.25
C CYS A 383 25.93 23.83 -21.11
N LEU A 384 27.14 23.63 -20.58
CA LEU A 384 28.23 22.96 -21.27
C LEU A 384 28.06 21.44 -21.16
N GLN A 385 28.05 20.74 -22.30
CA GLN A 385 28.03 19.28 -22.34
C GLN A 385 29.28 18.71 -21.65
N GLN A 386 29.10 17.76 -20.72
CA GLN A 386 30.17 16.81 -20.42
C GLN A 386 30.35 15.94 -21.67
N ASN A 387 31.35 16.26 -22.49
CA ASN A 387 31.91 15.31 -23.45
C ASN A 387 32.68 14.25 -22.66
N ASP A 388 31.97 13.28 -22.07
CA ASP A 388 32.61 12.04 -21.64
C ASP A 388 32.78 11.15 -22.88
N GLN A 389 33.92 11.33 -23.55
CA GLN A 389 34.51 10.28 -24.38
C GLN A 389 34.90 9.12 -23.46
N ASN A 390 33.98 8.20 -23.21
CA ASN A 390 34.30 6.84 -22.83
C ASN A 390 34.06 5.95 -24.05
N GLU A 391 35.07 5.84 -24.90
CA GLU A 391 35.22 4.72 -25.82
C GLU A 391 35.25 3.44 -24.97
N LYS A 392 34.14 2.70 -24.94
CA LYS A 392 34.17 1.32 -24.48
C LYS A 392 34.72 0.47 -25.61
N GLU A 393 35.98 0.08 -25.46
CA GLU A 393 36.58 -1.08 -26.13
C GLU A 393 35.64 -2.28 -25.99
N VAL A 394 35.22 -2.80 -27.14
CA VAL A 394 34.60 -4.11 -27.28
C VAL A 394 35.74 -5.13 -27.19
N ASN A 395 35.85 -5.82 -26.06
CA ASN A 395 36.60 -7.07 -25.99
C ASN A 395 35.61 -8.22 -25.98
N ASP A 396 35.57 -8.91 -27.12
CA ASP A 396 34.97 -10.22 -27.29
C ASP A 396 35.68 -11.22 -26.37
N ILE A 397 34.91 -11.88 -25.50
CA ILE A 397 35.31 -13.13 -24.86
C ILE A 397 34.19 -14.13 -25.14
N GLU A 398 34.46 -15.00 -26.11
CA GLU A 398 33.74 -16.26 -26.30
C GLU A 398 33.91 -17.09 -25.01
N ASP A 399 32.81 -17.61 -24.46
CA ASP A 399 32.89 -18.74 -23.54
C ASP A 399 31.85 -19.81 -23.90
N THR A 400 32.39 -20.99 -24.13
CA THR A 400 31.76 -22.23 -24.53
C THR A 400 31.50 -23.09 -23.28
N GLY A 401 30.32 -23.69 -23.14
CA GLY A 401 30.11 -24.76 -22.15
C GLY A 401 28.64 -25.02 -21.85
N SER A 402 28.01 -25.92 -22.61
CA SER A 402 27.62 -27.28 -22.19
C SER A 402 26.43 -27.33 -21.23
N ALA A 403 25.26 -27.64 -21.80
CA ALA A 403 24.04 -27.97 -21.08
C ALA A 403 23.90 -29.50 -21.00
N ASP A 404 23.96 -30.04 -19.78
CA ASP A 404 23.51 -31.40 -19.48
C ASP A 404 22.05 -31.38 -19.03
N ALA A 405 21.20 -32.04 -19.81
CA ALA A 405 19.81 -32.29 -19.50
C ALA A 405 19.69 -33.63 -18.76
N CYS A 406 19.16 -33.61 -17.53
CA CYS A 406 18.64 -34.82 -16.88
C CYS A 406 17.12 -34.73 -16.78
N GLN A 407 16.45 -35.57 -17.58
CA GLN A 407 15.04 -35.89 -17.44
C GLN A 407 14.82 -36.72 -16.18
N PHE A 408 13.83 -36.36 -15.37
CA PHE A 408 13.19 -37.28 -14.44
C PHE A 408 11.67 -37.21 -14.63
N ASN A 409 11.10 -38.33 -15.04
CA ASN A 409 9.67 -38.60 -15.00
C ASN A 409 9.27 -38.96 -13.57
N SER A 410 8.21 -38.34 -13.07
CA SER A 410 7.37 -38.94 -12.03
C SER A 410 5.92 -38.59 -12.29
N THR A 411 5.12 -39.62 -12.56
CA THR A 411 3.67 -39.63 -12.56
C THR A 411 3.13 -39.34 -11.16
N ALA A 412 2.23 -38.37 -11.03
CA ALA A 412 1.47 -38.12 -9.80
C ALA A 412 -0.03 -38.03 -10.14
N GLU A 413 -0.81 -38.86 -9.46
CA GLU A 413 -2.27 -38.85 -9.47
C GLU A 413 -2.78 -37.53 -8.87
N ARG A 414 -3.76 -36.92 -9.54
CA ARG A 414 -4.30 -35.60 -9.22
C ARG A 414 -5.46 -35.75 -8.22
N VAL A 415 -5.19 -35.48 -6.95
CA VAL A 415 -6.23 -35.15 -5.97
C VAL A 415 -6.48 -33.64 -6.11
N GLU A 416 -7.71 -33.24 -6.47
CA GLU A 416 -8.09 -31.83 -6.56
C GLU A 416 -8.23 -31.27 -5.15
N ASP A 417 -7.23 -30.48 -4.75
CA ASP A 417 -7.27 -29.65 -3.56
C ASP A 417 -8.16 -28.43 -3.87
N TRP A 418 -9.29 -28.31 -3.18
CA TRP A 418 -10.24 -27.22 -3.39
C TRP A 418 -9.74 -25.87 -2.83
N GLU A 419 -8.52 -25.85 -2.29
CA GLU A 419 -7.88 -24.68 -1.68
C GLU A 419 -6.73 -24.09 -2.50
N ASP A 420 -6.17 -24.84 -3.47
CA ASP A 420 -4.99 -24.45 -4.25
C ASP A 420 -5.29 -24.24 -5.76
N GLU A 421 -6.10 -23.22 -6.09
CA GLU A 421 -6.14 -22.65 -7.45
C GLU A 421 -5.22 -21.42 -7.56
N VAL A 422 -3.93 -21.60 -7.27
CA VAL A 422 -2.89 -20.58 -7.52
C VAL A 422 -1.72 -21.18 -8.27
N TYR A 423 -1.94 -21.79 -9.44
CA TYR A 423 -0.86 -21.93 -10.43
C TYR A 423 -1.38 -21.86 -11.87
N ASP A 424 -0.66 -21.02 -12.64
CA ASP A 424 -0.60 -20.93 -14.10
C ASP A 424 -1.52 -19.92 -14.80
N GLU A 425 -1.01 -18.70 -15.00
CA GLU A 425 -1.19 -17.95 -16.25
C GLU A 425 0.09 -17.16 -16.57
N GLY A 426 1.12 -17.88 -17.04
CA GLY A 426 2.10 -17.29 -17.94
C GLY A 426 1.51 -17.23 -19.35
N SER A 427 0.97 -16.08 -19.76
CA SER A 427 0.60 -15.84 -21.16
C SER A 427 1.84 -15.56 -22.02
N PRO A 428 2.07 -16.29 -23.13
CA PRO A 428 2.79 -15.74 -24.27
C PRO A 428 1.80 -15.28 -25.35
N CYS A 429 2.03 -14.06 -25.83
CA CYS A 429 1.40 -13.49 -27.01
C CYS A 429 1.36 -14.48 -28.18
N VAL A 430 0.18 -14.71 -28.75
CA VAL A 430 0.05 -15.29 -30.09
C VAL A 430 -0.43 -14.21 -31.05
N LYS A 431 0.45 -13.88 -32.00
CA LYS A 431 0.21 -13.03 -33.15
C LYS A 431 -0.85 -13.66 -34.06
N THR A 432 -1.68 -12.79 -34.61
CA THR A 432 -2.60 -13.05 -35.72
C THR A 432 -1.90 -13.58 -36.97
N SER A 433 -2.44 -14.63 -37.60
CA SER A 433 -2.44 -14.77 -39.06
C SER A 433 -3.46 -15.79 -39.55
N SER A 434 -4.43 -15.26 -40.30
CA SER A 434 -5.21 -15.83 -41.41
C SER A 434 -4.94 -17.26 -41.90
N GLY A 435 -6.01 -18.01 -42.18
CA GLY A 435 -6.00 -19.11 -43.14
C GLY A 435 -7.32 -19.90 -43.21
N ARG A 436 -8.06 -19.73 -44.31
CA ARG A 436 -9.15 -20.62 -44.80
C ARG A 436 -8.61 -22.06 -44.89
N VAL A 437 -9.36 -23.14 -44.67
CA VAL A 437 -10.59 -23.63 -45.31
C VAL A 437 -11.29 -24.58 -44.34
#